data_AF-A0A963GCH7-F1
#
_entry.id   AF-A0A963GCH7-F1
#
_cell.length_a   1.000
_cell.length_b   1.000
_cell.length_c   1.000
_cell.angle_alpha   90.00
_cell.angle_beta   90.00
_cell.angle_gamma   90.00
#
_symmetry.space_group_name_H-M   'P 1'
#
loop_
_entity.id
_entity.type
_entity.pdbx_description
1 polymer ?
#
loop_
_entity_poly.entity_id
_entity_poly.type
_entity_poly.pdbx_seq_one_letter_code
_entity_poly.pdbx_strand_id
1 'polypeptide(L)'
;MTKSELIDRLARRFPQLVARDAEEAVRVILGAMTDALTQGGRIEIRGFGSFSRNYRPPRVGRNPKSGETVHVSEKYVPHFKSGKGLRERVDVAPTVRIARRKAA
;
A
#
# COMPACT_ATOMS: atom_id res chain seq x y z
N MET A 1 6.70 5.80 7.79
CA MET A 1 7.47 4.54 7.74
C MET A 1 7.91 4.29 6.31
N THR A 2 9.20 4.38 6.03
CA THR A 2 9.83 4.01 4.75
C THR A 2 10.23 2.53 4.74
N LYS A 3 10.68 2.00 3.59
CA LYS A 3 11.22 0.62 3.51
C LYS A 3 12.43 0.42 4.42
N SER A 4 13.38 1.35 4.43
CA SER A 4 14.57 1.28 5.28
C SER A 4 14.19 1.31 6.76
N GLU A 5 13.25 2.17 7.16
CA GLU A 5 12.75 2.21 8.55
C GLU A 5 12.08 0.87 8.95
N LEU A 6 11.43 0.17 8.02
CA LEU A 6 10.86 -1.15 8.29
C LEU A 6 11.95 -2.21 8.50
N ILE A 7 12.99 -2.21 7.66
CA ILE A 7 14.14 -3.13 7.78
C ILE A 7 14.85 -2.92 9.12
N ASP A 8 15.12 -1.67 9.48
CA ASP A 8 15.77 -1.33 10.75
C ASP A 8 14.93 -1.79 11.95
N ARG A 9 13.61 -1.60 11.89
CA ARG A 9 12.69 -2.07 12.94
C ARG A 9 12.67 -3.59 13.07
N LEU A 10 12.72 -4.32 11.95
CA LEU A 10 12.79 -5.78 11.94
C LEU A 10 14.10 -6.28 12.56
N ALA A 11 15.24 -5.75 12.12
CA ALA A 11 16.56 -6.12 12.64
C ALA A 11 16.67 -5.83 14.16
N ARG A 12 16.17 -4.68 14.63
CA ARG A 12 16.13 -4.37 16.07
C ARG A 12 15.21 -5.29 16.86
N ARG A 13 14.08 -5.70 16.27
CA ARG A 13 13.09 -6.54 16.96
C ARG A 13 13.56 -7.98 17.08
N PHE A 14 14.35 -8.45 16.12
CA PHE A 14 14.85 -9.82 16.04
C PHE A 14 16.38 -9.80 15.98
N PRO A 15 17.07 -9.71 17.14
CA PRO A 15 18.53 -9.62 17.20
C PRO A 15 19.26 -10.79 16.54
N GLN A 16 18.58 -11.93 16.36
CA GLN A 16 19.10 -13.09 15.65
C GLN A 16 19.17 -12.91 14.11
N LEU A 17 18.45 -11.94 13.55
CA LEU A 17 18.54 -11.60 12.13
C LEU A 17 19.68 -10.61 11.93
N VAL A 18 20.65 -10.96 11.08
CA VAL A 18 21.58 -9.94 10.58
C VAL A 18 20.83 -8.98 9.67
N ALA A 19 21.29 -7.73 9.57
CA ALA A 19 20.59 -6.67 8.82
C ALA A 19 20.26 -7.08 7.37
N ARG A 20 21.16 -7.83 6.73
CA ARG A 20 20.96 -8.40 5.39
C ARG A 20 19.77 -9.35 5.31
N ASP A 21 19.54 -10.18 6.33
CA ASP A 21 18.41 -11.11 6.36
C ASP A 21 17.08 -10.37 6.54
N ALA A 22 17.07 -9.30 7.34
CA ALA A 22 15.90 -8.44 7.47
C ALA A 22 15.57 -7.71 6.16
N GLU A 23 16.59 -7.21 5.46
CA GLU A 23 16.44 -6.63 4.12
C GLU A 23 15.88 -7.66 3.12
N GLU A 24 16.45 -8.87 3.12
CA GLU A 24 16.05 -9.96 2.25
C GLU A 24 14.59 -10.36 2.51
N ALA A 25 14.20 -10.51 3.78
CA ALA A 25 12.84 -10.85 4.15
C ALA A 25 11.83 -9.80 3.63
N VAL A 26 12.13 -8.51 3.80
CA VAL A 26 11.26 -7.44 3.27
C VAL A 26 11.20 -7.47 1.74
N ARG A 27 12.33 -7.73 1.07
CA ARG A 27 12.39 -7.86 -0.39
C ARG A 27 11.50 -9.00 -0.88
N VAL A 28 11.63 -10.19 -0.29
CA VAL A 28 10.88 -11.39 -0.67
C VAL A 28 9.38 -11.19 -0.44
N ILE A 29 8.98 -10.61 0.70
CA ILE A 29 7.56 -10.34 1.00
C ILE A 29 6.95 -9.41 -0.06
N LEU A 30 7.62 -8.29 -0.37
CA LEU A 30 7.11 -7.32 -1.35
C LEU A 30 7.09 -7.91 -2.77
N GLY A 31 8.08 -8.74 -3.12
CA GLY A 31 8.13 -9.49 -4.37
C GLY A 31 6.95 -10.45 -4.50
N ALA A 32 6.75 -11.32 -3.51
CA ALA A 32 5.64 -12.27 -3.50
C ALA A 32 4.26 -11.59 -3.59
N MET A 33 4.08 -10.43 -2.93
CA MET A 33 2.86 -9.64 -3.06
C MET A 33 2.68 -9.08 -4.48
N THR A 34 3.77 -8.61 -5.11
CA THR A 34 3.75 -8.13 -6.49
C THR A 34 3.35 -9.25 -7.44
N ASP A 35 4.01 -10.41 -7.34
CA ASP A 35 3.78 -11.56 -8.20
C ASP A 35 2.34 -12.04 -8.10
N ALA A 36 1.83 -12.22 -6.88
CA ALA A 36 0.43 -12.64 -6.67
C ALA A 36 -0.57 -11.66 -7.32
N LEU A 37 -0.34 -10.34 -7.24
CA LEU A 37 -1.20 -9.36 -7.89
C LEU A 37 -1.06 -9.42 -9.41
N THR A 38 0.15 -9.49 -9.96
CA THR A 38 0.34 -9.55 -11.43
C THR A 38 -0.34 -10.77 -12.07
N GLN A 39 -0.42 -11.88 -11.34
CA GLN A 39 -1.11 -13.10 -11.75
C GLN A 39 -2.65 -13.04 -11.56
N GLY A 40 -3.18 -11.94 -11.00
CA GLY A 40 -4.62 -11.80 -10.74
C GLY A 40 -5.08 -12.43 -9.42
N GLY A 41 -4.14 -12.90 -8.61
CA GLY A 41 -4.41 -13.47 -7.30
C GLY A 41 -4.88 -12.43 -6.27
N ARG A 42 -5.40 -12.96 -5.15
CA ARG A 42 -5.80 -12.18 -3.98
C ARG A 42 -4.89 -12.52 -2.81
N ILE A 43 -4.41 -11.50 -2.12
CA ILE A 43 -3.58 -11.63 -0.91
C ILE A 43 -4.46 -11.29 0.29
N GLU A 44 -4.49 -12.15 1.30
CA GLU A 44 -5.17 -11.90 2.55
C GLU A 44 -4.20 -12.01 3.72
N ILE A 45 -4.11 -10.95 4.51
CA ILE A 45 -3.33 -10.90 5.75
C ILE A 45 -4.33 -10.69 6.88
N ARG A 46 -4.70 -11.78 7.57
CA ARG A 46 -5.70 -11.74 8.65
C ARG A 46 -5.37 -10.67 9.69
N GLY A 47 -6.40 -9.94 10.11
CA GLY A 47 -6.25 -8.80 11.02
C GLY A 47 -5.77 -7.50 10.34
N PHE A 48 -5.03 -7.56 9.24
CA PHE A 48 -4.53 -6.38 8.53
C PHE A 48 -5.45 -5.96 7.37
N GLY A 49 -5.74 -6.86 6.45
CA GLY A 49 -6.58 -6.59 5.29
C GLY A 49 -6.31 -7.50 4.11
N SER A 50 -6.78 -7.09 2.94
CA SER A 50 -6.61 -7.86 1.70
C SER A 50 -6.25 -6.96 0.52
N PHE A 51 -5.42 -7.49 -0.37
CA PHE A 51 -5.00 -6.86 -1.63
C PHE A 51 -5.56 -7.67 -2.80
N SER A 52 -6.00 -6.96 -3.82
CA SER A 52 -6.56 -7.53 -5.04
C SER A 52 -6.34 -6.56 -6.20
N ARG A 53 -6.56 -7.02 -7.43
CA ARG A 53 -6.71 -6.12 -8.57
C ARG A 53 -8.17 -5.78 -8.79
N ASN A 54 -8.42 -4.54 -9.19
CA ASN A 54 -9.72 -4.09 -9.63
C ASN A 54 -9.64 -3.68 -11.10
N TYR A 55 -10.55 -4.21 -11.92
CA TYR A 55 -10.66 -3.82 -13.32
C TYR A 55 -11.35 -2.46 -13.42
N ARG A 56 -10.78 -1.57 -14.22
CA ARG A 56 -11.35 -0.27 -14.56
C ARG A 56 -11.63 -0.25 -16.06
N PRO A 57 -12.91 -0.21 -16.48
CA PRO A 57 -13.26 -0.12 -17.90
C PRO A 57 -12.79 1.22 -18.49
N PRO A 58 -12.64 1.29 -19.82
CA PRO A 58 -12.24 2.52 -20.47
C PRO A 58 -13.33 3.57 -20.30
N ARG A 59 -12.95 4.83 -20.17
CA ARG A 59 -13.89 5.94 -19.96
C ARG A 59 -13.35 7.24 -20.52
N VAL A 60 -14.24 8.20 -20.71
CA VAL A 60 -13.89 9.56 -21.08
C VAL A 60 -13.74 10.40 -19.81
N GLY A 61 -12.59 11.07 -19.68
CA GLY A 61 -12.30 12.03 -18.62
C GLY A 61 -12.13 13.43 -19.16
N ARG A 62 -11.81 14.37 -18.27
CA ARG A 62 -11.40 15.73 -18.63
C ARG A 62 -10.08 16.09 -17.98
N ASN A 63 -9.22 16.80 -18.71
CA ASN A 63 -8.01 17.36 -18.16
C ASN A 63 -8.38 18.46 -17.15
N PRO A 64 -7.99 18.35 -15.86
CA PRO A 64 -8.33 19.36 -14.86
C PRO A 64 -7.77 20.75 -15.15
N LYS A 65 -6.70 20.86 -15.96
CA LYS A 65 -6.05 22.13 -16.30
C LYS A 65 -6.65 22.81 -17.53
N SER A 66 -6.96 22.06 -18.59
CA SER A 66 -7.46 22.62 -19.87
C SER A 66 -8.96 22.41 -20.12
N GLY A 67 -9.61 21.51 -19.39
CA GLY A 67 -11.01 21.12 -19.61
C GLY A 67 -11.22 20.18 -20.81
N GLU A 68 -10.17 19.92 -21.60
CA GLU A 68 -10.24 19.07 -22.77
C GLU A 68 -10.63 17.63 -22.43
N THR A 69 -11.39 17.03 -23.34
CA THR A 69 -11.80 15.63 -23.27
C THR A 69 -10.61 14.72 -23.51
N VAL A 70 -10.38 13.77 -22.60
CA VAL A 70 -9.29 12.78 -22.70
C VAL A 70 -9.84 11.36 -22.59
N HIS A 71 -9.37 10.47 -23.45
CA HIS A 71 -9.69 9.04 -23.36
C HIS A 71 -8.79 8.37 -22.32
N VAL A 72 -9.41 7.68 -21.37
CA VAL A 72 -8.71 6.86 -20.36
C VAL A 72 -8.91 5.41 -20.76
N SER A 73 -7.81 4.73 -21.10
CA SER A 73 -7.83 3.30 -21.42
C SER A 73 -8.24 2.45 -20.22
N GLU A 74 -8.71 1.25 -20.53
CA GLU A 74 -8.95 0.24 -19.52
C GLU A 74 -7.65 -0.16 -18.82
N LYS A 75 -7.75 -0.51 -17.54
CA LYS A 75 -6.59 -0.98 -16.78
C LYS A 75 -7.01 -1.72 -15.53
N TYR A 76 -6.09 -2.54 -15.02
CA TYR A 76 -6.17 -3.04 -13.65
C TYR A 76 -5.46 -2.10 -12.70
N VAL A 77 -6.05 -1.89 -11.52
CA VAL A 77 -5.43 -1.12 -10.44
C VAL A 77 -5.35 -1.97 -9.17
N PRO A 78 -4.27 -1.89 -8.39
CA PRO A 78 -4.24 -2.48 -7.06
C PRO A 78 -5.33 -1.87 -6.19
N HIS A 79 -5.96 -2.69 -5.36
CA HIS A 79 -6.97 -2.30 -4.41
C HIS A 79 -6.70 -2.98 -3.07
N PHE A 80 -6.60 -2.17 -2.01
CA PHE A 80 -6.47 -2.64 -0.64
C PHE A 80 -7.79 -2.42 0.11
N LYS A 81 -8.32 -3.48 0.72
CA LYS A 81 -9.44 -3.40 1.66
C LYS A 81 -8.92 -3.65 3.06
N SER A 82 -9.04 -2.64 3.92
CA SER A 82 -8.61 -2.73 5.32
C SER A 82 -9.45 -3.75 6.11
N GLY A 83 -8.78 -4.57 6.90
CA GLY A 83 -9.41 -5.53 7.80
C GLY A 83 -10.10 -4.82 8.97
N LYS A 84 -10.97 -5.55 9.69
CA LYS A 84 -11.59 -5.04 10.92
C LYS A 84 -10.54 -4.65 11.96
N GLY A 85 -9.58 -5.55 12.23
CA GLY A 85 -8.53 -5.32 13.23
C GLY A 85 -7.64 -4.09 12.94
N LEU A 86 -7.29 -3.85 11.67
CA LEU A 86 -6.57 -2.63 11.30
C LEU A 86 -7.41 -1.37 11.51
N ARG A 87 -8.68 -1.38 11.06
CA ARG A 87 -9.58 -0.22 11.21
C ARG A 87 -9.77 0.16 12.67
N GLU A 88 -10.08 -0.82 13.52
CA GLU A 88 -10.30 -0.58 14.96
C GLU A 88 -9.05 -0.05 15.65
N ARG A 89 -7.86 -0.61 15.35
CA ARG A 89 -6.59 -0.13 15.93
C ARG A 89 -6.22 1.28 15.49
N VAL A 90 -6.59 1.67 14.26
CA VAL A 90 -6.34 3.01 13.75
C VAL A 90 -7.33 4.01 14.34
N ASP A 91 -8.59 3.63 14.52
CA ASP A 91 -9.64 4.49 15.09
C ASP A 91 -9.33 4.91 16.53
N VAL A 92 -8.78 4.01 17.34
CA VAL A 92 -8.39 4.29 18.73
C VAL A 92 -6.99 4.91 18.86
N ALA A 93 -6.24 5.06 17.78
CA ALA A 93 -4.89 5.61 17.84
C ALA A 93 -4.95 7.13 18.09
N PRO A 94 -4.10 7.69 18.98
CA PRO A 94 -4.09 9.12 19.24
C PRO A 94 -3.84 9.88 17.93
N THR A 95 -4.77 10.79 17.58
CA THR A 95 -4.66 11.57 16.36
C THR A 95 -3.50 12.56 16.49
N VAL A 96 -2.39 12.27 15.82
CA VAL A 96 -1.34 13.28 15.62
C VAL A 96 -1.89 14.30 14.63
N ARG A 97 -2.36 15.45 15.12
CA ARG A 97 -2.73 16.58 14.26
C ARG A 97 -1.48 17.07 13.54
N ILE A 98 -1.27 16.60 12.31
CA ILE A 98 -0.30 17.23 11.42
C ILE A 98 -0.88 18.60 11.08
N ALA A 99 -0.30 19.66 11.66
CA ALA A 99 -0.66 21.03 11.35
C ALA A 99 -0.51 21.24 9.84
N ARG A 100 -1.63 21.38 9.13
CA ARG A 100 -1.63 21.79 7.73
C ARG A 100 -1.02 23.18 7.68
N ARG A 101 0.22 23.32 7.22
CA ARG A 101 0.74 24.61 6.77
C ARG A 101 -0.17 25.07 5.62
N LYS A 102 -1.01 26.07 5.86
CA LYS A 102 -1.67 26.83 4.79
C LYS A 102 -0.55 27.49 4.00
N ALA A 103 -0.38 27.12 2.74
CA ALA A 103 0.31 27.96 1.78
C ALA A 103 -0.65 29.11 1.45
N ALA A 104 -0.19 30.33 1.72
CA ALA A 104 -0.75 31.56 1.16
C ALA A 104 -0.18 31.76 -0.24
#